data_AF-A0A095B729-F1
#
_entry.id   AF-A0A095B729-F1
#
_cell.length_a   1.000
_cell.length_b   1.000
_cell.length_c   1.000
_cell.angle_alpha   90.00
_cell.angle_beta   90.00
_cell.angle_gamma   90.00
#
_symmetry.space_group_name_H-M   'P 1'
#
loop_
_entity.id
_entity.type
_entity.pdbx_description
1 polymer ?
#
loop_
_entity_poly.entity_id
_entity_poly.type
_entity_poly.pdbx_seq_one_letter_code
_entity_poly.pdbx_strand_id
1 'polypeptide(L)'
;MRKSVLAAAVVLSALVSPAALAFDPDTPVDAEKEAFPITLGSDEDPTIDLAFRTAFGLPKGAGAEAARTIDERAYRFRPVAIHLLPNNVGVLLSAGSLDDAGHSEGGLNAVHYLKSSAAGWVKQGEWIGIGATGTVGNAATSWAFTNLLGRNPYLITAGGGVWQGCAIGSAVVTELTPDGPVDRGGFTDGMSSGAGIGQTEQEYEGRIAAAAPDKSFTVAYTGTRSFKQQYVLNNGKYEPVGKDQVPGC
;
A
#
# COMPACT_ATOMS: atom_id res chain seq x y z
N MET A 1 -18.71 58.02 53.56
CA MET A 1 -18.06 56.78 54.06
C MET A 1 -18.36 55.65 53.08
N ARG A 2 -17.38 55.28 52.26
CA ARG A 2 -17.49 54.28 51.18
C ARG A 2 -17.46 52.87 51.79
N LYS A 3 -18.43 52.03 51.43
CA LYS A 3 -18.46 50.59 51.77
C LYS A 3 -17.72 49.82 50.68
N SER A 4 -16.73 49.04 51.10
CA SER A 4 -15.98 48.09 50.27
C SER A 4 -16.80 46.82 50.06
N VAL A 5 -16.89 46.34 48.82
CA VAL A 5 -17.33 44.98 48.49
C VAL A 5 -16.16 44.30 47.79
N LEU A 6 -15.61 43.27 48.43
CA LEU A 6 -14.64 42.35 47.82
C LEU A 6 -15.36 41.49 46.78
N ALA A 7 -14.90 41.53 45.53
CA ALA A 7 -15.25 40.54 44.51
C ALA A 7 -14.15 39.46 44.49
N ALA A 8 -14.53 38.22 44.73
CA ALA A 8 -13.67 37.06 44.53
C ALA A 8 -13.59 36.75 43.03
N ALA A 9 -12.39 36.85 42.45
CA ALA A 9 -12.12 36.40 41.08
C ALA A 9 -11.82 34.91 41.09
N VAL A 10 -12.75 34.10 40.57
CA VAL A 10 -12.48 32.70 40.20
C VAL A 10 -11.75 32.74 38.85
N VAL A 11 -10.45 32.46 38.86
CA VAL A 11 -9.68 32.23 37.63
C VAL A 11 -9.99 30.82 37.16
N LEU A 12 -10.81 30.72 36.11
CA LEU A 12 -11.05 29.47 35.40
C LEU A 12 -9.84 29.20 34.51
N SER A 13 -8.87 28.44 35.02
CA SER A 13 -7.75 27.96 34.22
C SER A 13 -8.27 26.94 33.20
N ALA A 14 -8.39 27.35 31.94
CA ALA A 14 -8.64 26.44 30.84
C ALA A 14 -7.44 25.49 30.70
N LEU A 15 -7.62 24.25 31.14
CA LEU A 15 -6.72 23.14 30.82
C LEU A 15 -6.81 22.91 29.30
N VAL A 16 -5.82 23.40 28.57
CA VAL A 16 -5.60 22.99 27.19
C VAL A 16 -5.18 21.54 27.22
N SER A 17 -6.08 20.64 26.80
CA SER A 17 -5.78 19.21 26.66
C SER A 17 -4.57 19.00 25.73
N PRO A 18 -3.61 18.13 26.05
CA PRO A 18 -2.45 17.83 25.20
C PRO A 18 -2.80 17.14 23.87
N ALA A 19 -4.07 16.81 23.62
CA ALA A 19 -4.52 16.05 22.45
C ALA A 19 -4.59 16.87 21.15
N ALA A 20 -4.43 18.20 21.21
CA ALA A 20 -4.48 19.08 20.04
C ALA A 20 -3.12 19.23 19.32
N LEU A 21 -2.06 18.57 19.79
CA LEU A 21 -0.70 18.66 19.23
C LEU A 21 -0.26 17.41 18.44
N ALA A 22 -1.16 16.47 18.13
CA ALA A 22 -0.77 15.27 17.41
C ALA A 22 -0.49 15.48 15.91
N PHE A 23 -0.90 16.60 15.32
CA PHE A 23 -0.57 16.95 13.94
C PHE A 23 -0.49 18.48 13.83
N ASP A 24 0.73 19.00 13.68
CA ASP A 24 0.94 20.37 13.25
C ASP A 24 0.65 20.44 11.74
N PRO A 25 -0.46 21.10 11.31
CA PRO A 25 -0.83 21.21 9.90
C PRO A 25 0.17 22.01 9.07
N ASP A 26 1.11 22.72 9.72
CA ASP A 26 2.17 23.50 9.10
C ASP A 26 3.54 22.79 9.14
N THR A 27 3.60 21.51 9.53
CA THR A 27 4.82 20.71 9.33
C THR A 27 5.11 20.70 7.84
N PRO A 28 6.19 21.33 7.35
CA PRO A 28 6.58 21.20 5.97
C PRO A 28 7.12 19.78 5.83
N VAL A 29 6.25 18.87 5.44
CA VAL A 29 6.70 17.69 4.73
C VAL A 29 7.20 18.27 3.43
N ASP A 30 8.52 18.40 3.27
CA ASP A 30 9.12 18.42 1.94
C ASP A 30 8.75 17.06 1.32
N ALA A 31 7.50 16.95 0.86
CA ALA A 31 6.99 15.77 0.19
C ALA A 31 7.84 15.68 -1.06
N GLU A 32 8.81 14.76 -1.02
CA GLU A 32 9.70 14.52 -2.13
C GLU A 32 8.84 14.43 -3.37
N LYS A 33 9.09 15.33 -4.32
CA LYS A 33 8.23 15.48 -5.47
C LYS A 33 8.22 14.14 -6.21
N GLU A 34 7.07 13.48 -6.23
CA GLU A 34 6.94 12.20 -6.91
C GLU A 34 7.48 12.32 -8.34
N ALA A 35 8.31 11.35 -8.70
CA ALA A 35 9.00 11.31 -9.98
C ALA A 35 9.01 9.89 -10.54
N PHE A 36 9.20 9.81 -11.85
CA PHE A 36 9.49 8.54 -12.49
C PHE A 36 11.00 8.24 -12.44
N PRO A 37 11.39 6.95 -12.46
CA PRO A 37 10.51 5.78 -12.35
C PRO A 37 9.93 5.66 -10.93
N ILE A 38 8.73 5.08 -10.82
CA ILE A 38 8.17 4.76 -9.51
C ILE A 38 9.02 3.66 -8.87
N THR A 39 9.50 3.93 -7.66
CA THR A 39 10.30 2.98 -6.87
C THR A 39 9.41 2.32 -5.83
N LEU A 40 9.41 0.99 -5.79
CA LEU A 40 8.76 0.23 -4.73
C LEU A 40 9.70 0.14 -3.53
N GLY A 41 9.17 0.47 -2.35
CA GLY A 41 9.85 0.26 -1.08
C GLY A 41 9.39 -1.05 -0.43
N SER A 42 10.14 -1.50 0.56
CA SER A 42 9.78 -2.64 1.42
C SER A 42 9.76 -2.28 2.90
N ASP A 43 10.11 -1.03 3.22
CA ASP A 43 10.26 -0.58 4.59
C ASP A 43 8.89 -0.36 5.22
N GLU A 44 8.69 -1.02 6.35
CA GLU A 44 7.51 -0.87 7.18
C GLU A 44 7.56 0.46 7.91
N ASP A 45 6.44 1.17 7.95
CA ASP A 45 6.32 2.37 8.77
C ASP A 45 6.01 1.98 10.23
N PRO A 46 6.94 2.16 11.19
CA PRO A 46 6.73 1.75 12.58
C PRO A 46 5.76 2.66 13.33
N THR A 47 5.30 3.76 12.72
CA THR A 47 4.45 4.77 13.39
C THR A 47 2.96 4.49 13.23
N ILE A 48 2.56 3.48 12.45
CA ILE A 48 1.16 3.25 12.04
C ILE A 48 0.42 2.23 12.91
N ASP A 49 1.01 1.77 14.00
CA ASP A 49 0.41 0.81 14.93
C ASP A 49 -0.99 1.23 15.43
N LEU A 50 -1.20 2.53 15.68
CA LEU A 50 -2.51 3.03 16.13
C LEU A 50 -3.57 2.86 15.04
N ALA A 51 -3.23 3.16 13.79
CA ALA A 51 -4.10 2.97 12.64
C ALA A 51 -4.45 1.48 12.48
N PHE A 52 -3.46 0.61 12.60
CA PHE A 52 -3.63 -0.84 12.54
C PHE A 52 -4.54 -1.39 13.64
N ARG A 53 -4.27 -1.03 14.91
CA ARG A 53 -5.11 -1.46 16.03
C ARG A 53 -6.56 -1.02 15.84
N THR A 54 -6.80 0.21 15.38
CA THR A 54 -8.15 0.66 15.02
C THR A 54 -8.76 -0.17 13.90
N ALA A 55 -8.02 -0.42 12.82
CA ALA A 55 -8.49 -1.16 11.65
C ALA A 55 -8.96 -2.58 12.01
N PHE A 56 -8.18 -3.26 12.86
CA PHE A 56 -8.45 -4.62 13.32
C PHE A 56 -9.26 -4.72 14.61
N GLY A 57 -9.65 -3.59 15.21
CA GLY A 57 -10.45 -3.56 16.45
C GLY A 57 -9.69 -4.11 17.67
N LEU A 58 -8.37 -3.94 17.70
CA LEU A 58 -7.52 -4.45 18.77
C LEU A 58 -7.61 -3.57 20.03
N PRO A 59 -7.46 -4.16 21.23
CA PRO A 59 -7.38 -3.40 22.47
C PRO A 59 -6.25 -2.37 22.46
N LYS A 60 -6.44 -1.27 23.19
CA LYS A 60 -5.39 -0.27 23.39
C LYS A 60 -4.17 -0.92 24.06
N GLY A 61 -2.99 -0.72 23.48
CA GLY A 61 -1.74 -1.28 23.99
C GLY A 61 -1.44 -2.71 23.52
N ALA A 62 -2.32 -3.33 22.73
CA ALA A 62 -1.98 -4.59 22.05
C ALA A 62 -0.84 -4.39 21.04
N GLY A 63 -0.11 -5.47 20.74
CA GLY A 63 0.85 -5.49 19.63
C GLY A 63 0.17 -5.19 18.30
N ALA A 64 0.92 -4.68 17.33
CA ALA A 64 0.43 -4.39 15.99
C ALA A 64 0.41 -5.65 15.12
N GLU A 65 -0.32 -6.66 15.59
CA GLU A 65 -0.52 -7.92 14.90
C GLU A 65 -1.96 -8.41 15.13
N ALA A 66 -2.57 -9.03 14.11
CA ALA A 66 -3.92 -9.57 14.22
C ALA A 66 -4.04 -10.91 13.51
N ALA A 67 -4.52 -11.94 14.22
CA ALA A 67 -4.90 -13.21 13.61
C ALA A 67 -6.36 -13.17 13.13
N ARG A 68 -6.61 -13.66 11.92
CA ARG A 68 -7.97 -13.84 11.38
C ARG A 68 -8.09 -15.14 10.59
N THR A 69 -9.23 -15.81 10.72
CA THR A 69 -9.59 -16.91 9.82
C THR A 69 -10.42 -16.37 8.67
N ILE A 70 -9.96 -16.57 7.43
CA ILE A 70 -10.64 -16.17 6.20
C ILE A 70 -10.63 -17.39 5.29
N ASP A 71 -11.81 -17.78 4.78
CA ASP A 71 -11.97 -18.97 3.93
C ASP A 71 -11.27 -20.21 4.51
N GLU A 72 -11.52 -20.47 5.80
CA GLU A 72 -10.96 -21.59 6.57
C GLU A 72 -9.43 -21.57 6.79
N ARG A 73 -8.75 -20.49 6.40
CA ARG A 73 -7.29 -20.34 6.53
C ARG A 73 -6.95 -19.27 7.55
N ALA A 74 -5.96 -19.53 8.40
CA ALA A 74 -5.53 -18.62 9.45
C ALA A 74 -4.43 -17.68 8.93
N TYR A 75 -4.74 -16.38 8.87
CA TYR A 75 -3.82 -15.34 8.46
C TYR A 75 -3.35 -14.51 9.65
N ARG A 76 -2.08 -14.11 9.62
CA ARG A 76 -1.45 -13.20 10.57
C ARG A 76 -1.15 -11.87 9.89
N PHE A 77 -1.92 -10.84 10.23
CA PHE A 77 -1.79 -9.51 9.67
C PHE A 77 -0.84 -8.64 10.49
N ARG A 78 -0.03 -7.86 9.79
CA ARG A 78 0.81 -6.77 10.33
C ARG A 78 0.66 -5.51 9.47
N PRO A 79 0.79 -4.30 10.04
CA PRO A 79 0.80 -3.10 9.23
C PRO A 79 2.05 -3.01 8.36
N VAL A 80 1.94 -2.35 7.20
CA VAL A 80 3.12 -2.10 6.35
C VAL A 80 3.30 -0.64 5.95
N ALA A 81 2.22 0.03 5.56
CA ALA A 81 2.29 1.44 5.17
C ALA A 81 0.93 2.13 5.28
N ILE A 82 0.95 3.45 5.40
CA ILE A 82 -0.25 4.29 5.33
C ILE A 82 -0.03 5.45 4.36
N HIS A 83 -1.07 5.81 3.60
CA HIS A 83 -1.08 7.01 2.77
C HIS A 83 -2.25 7.91 3.14
N LEU A 84 -2.01 9.21 3.24
CA LEU A 84 -3.07 10.18 3.55
C LEU A 84 -3.69 10.72 2.26
N LEU A 85 -4.97 10.41 2.07
CA LEU A 85 -5.84 11.05 1.09
C LEU A 85 -6.32 12.42 1.59
N PRO A 86 -6.88 13.25 0.70
CA PRO A 86 -7.60 14.46 1.10
C PRO A 86 -8.67 14.20 2.16
N ASN A 87 -9.05 15.26 2.88
CA ASN A 87 -10.02 15.21 3.97
C ASN A 87 -9.60 14.30 5.14
N ASN A 88 -8.30 14.13 5.41
CA ASN A 88 -7.79 13.36 6.55
C ASN A 88 -8.26 11.89 6.56
N VAL A 89 -8.28 11.26 5.39
CA VAL A 89 -8.54 9.82 5.27
C VAL A 89 -7.20 9.10 5.06
N GLY A 90 -6.81 8.23 5.98
CA GLY A 90 -5.67 7.34 5.81
C GLY A 90 -6.09 6.04 5.11
N VAL A 91 -5.30 5.61 4.13
CA VAL A 91 -5.38 4.29 3.51
C VAL A 91 -4.24 3.45 4.08
N LEU A 92 -4.59 2.55 4.99
CA LEU A 92 -3.66 1.61 5.61
C LEU A 92 -3.57 0.35 4.74
N LEU A 93 -2.35 -0.03 4.38
CA LEU A 93 -2.02 -1.35 3.86
C LEU A 93 -1.51 -2.22 5.01
N SER A 94 -2.02 -3.44 5.11
CA SER A 94 -1.55 -4.48 6.01
C SER A 94 -1.26 -5.77 5.22
N ALA A 95 -0.19 -6.46 5.58
CA ALA A 95 0.22 -7.73 4.98
C ALA A 95 -0.19 -8.89 5.90
N GLY A 96 -0.97 -9.83 5.37
CA GLY A 96 -1.44 -11.04 6.02
C GLY A 96 -0.67 -12.26 5.55
N SER A 97 0.17 -12.83 6.41
CA SER A 97 0.91 -14.04 6.12
C SER A 97 0.11 -15.30 6.46
N LEU A 98 0.43 -16.40 5.78
CA LEU A 98 -0.07 -17.73 6.07
C LEU A 98 1.11 -18.65 6.40
N ASP A 99 1.11 -19.23 7.61
CA ASP A 99 2.27 -19.99 8.11
C ASP A 99 2.42 -21.36 7.42
N ASP A 100 1.33 -22.08 7.18
CA ASP A 100 1.32 -23.43 6.57
C ASP A 100 0.95 -23.39 5.08
N ALA A 101 1.62 -22.52 4.32
CA ALA A 101 1.31 -22.29 2.92
C ALA A 101 2.04 -23.26 1.96
N GLY A 102 1.31 -23.82 1.01
CA GLY A 102 1.88 -24.47 -0.16
C GLY A 102 2.67 -23.49 -1.04
N HIS A 103 3.54 -24.02 -1.91
CA HIS A 103 4.44 -23.19 -2.72
C HIS A 103 3.68 -22.18 -3.61
N SER A 104 2.55 -22.58 -4.20
CA SER A 104 1.71 -21.72 -5.04
C SER A 104 0.77 -20.80 -4.27
N GLU A 105 0.75 -20.89 -2.94
CA GLU A 105 -0.24 -20.19 -2.13
C GLU A 105 0.30 -18.84 -1.65
N GLY A 106 -0.46 -17.77 -1.88
CA GLY A 106 -0.13 -16.43 -1.40
C GLY A 106 -0.79 -16.09 -0.06
N GLY A 107 -0.23 -15.07 0.59
CA GLY A 107 -0.87 -14.33 1.67
C GLY A 107 -1.93 -13.37 1.14
N LEU A 108 -2.46 -12.52 2.02
CA LEU A 108 -3.48 -11.52 1.68
C LEU A 108 -2.99 -10.12 2.02
N ASN A 109 -3.30 -9.15 1.17
CA ASN A 109 -3.27 -7.75 1.58
C ASN A 109 -4.62 -7.38 2.21
N ALA A 110 -4.59 -6.50 3.20
CA ALA A 110 -5.79 -5.82 3.69
C ALA A 110 -5.60 -4.31 3.52
N VAL A 111 -6.56 -3.69 2.84
CA VAL A 111 -6.62 -2.23 2.68
C VAL A 111 -7.75 -1.71 3.56
N HIS A 112 -7.43 -0.76 4.43
CA HIS A 112 -8.41 -0.10 5.30
C HIS A 112 -8.45 1.39 5.03
N TYR A 113 -9.65 1.93 4.98
CA TYR A 113 -9.85 3.38 4.94
C TYR A 113 -10.19 3.83 6.35
N LEU A 114 -9.42 4.79 6.86
CA LEU A 114 -9.50 5.29 8.24
C LEU A 114 -9.68 6.80 8.21
N LYS A 115 -10.77 7.31 8.78
CA LYS A 115 -10.98 8.74 8.94
C LYS A 115 -10.30 9.21 10.22
N SER A 116 -9.48 10.25 10.15
CA SER A 116 -8.95 10.89 11.35
C SER A 116 -10.05 11.69 12.07
N SER A 117 -10.03 11.64 13.39
CA SER A 117 -10.92 12.40 14.28
C SER A 117 -10.13 12.89 15.49
N ALA A 118 -10.72 13.78 16.29
CA ALA A 118 -10.11 14.24 17.55
C ALA A 118 -9.85 13.10 18.55
N ALA A 119 -10.55 11.97 18.42
CA ALA A 119 -10.37 10.78 19.26
C ALA A 119 -9.40 9.75 18.65
N GLY A 120 -8.80 10.04 17.48
CA GLY A 120 -7.97 9.13 16.72
C GLY A 120 -8.66 8.61 15.45
N TRP A 121 -8.18 7.49 14.93
CA TRP A 121 -8.69 6.88 13.70
C TRP A 121 -10.07 6.24 13.89
N VAL A 122 -10.91 6.31 12.86
CA VAL A 122 -12.21 5.65 12.77
C VAL A 122 -12.29 4.87 11.46
N LYS A 123 -12.48 3.55 11.51
CA LYS A 123 -12.60 2.71 10.32
C LYS A 123 -13.83 3.08 9.49
N GLN A 124 -13.61 3.32 8.19
CA GLN A 124 -14.64 3.62 7.19
C GLN A 124 -14.93 2.42 6.28
N GLY A 125 -13.90 1.63 5.96
CA GLY A 125 -14.03 0.48 5.09
C GLY A 125 -12.85 -0.48 5.21
N GLU A 126 -13.06 -1.71 4.75
CA GLU A 126 -12.09 -2.81 4.76
C GLU A 126 -12.24 -3.60 3.47
N TRP A 127 -11.12 -3.84 2.78
CA TRP A 127 -11.03 -4.65 1.56
C TRP A 127 -9.90 -5.65 1.72
N ILE A 128 -10.25 -6.93 1.76
CA ILE A 128 -9.31 -8.03 1.93
C ILE A 128 -9.02 -8.66 0.56
N GLY A 129 -7.75 -8.96 0.31
CA GLY A 129 -7.27 -9.61 -0.91
C GLY A 129 -6.95 -8.66 -2.07
N ILE A 130 -7.35 -7.39 -2.01
CA ILE A 130 -7.04 -6.44 -3.09
C ILE A 130 -5.55 -6.12 -3.14
N GLY A 131 -4.97 -6.17 -4.35
CA GLY A 131 -3.54 -5.98 -4.55
C GLY A 131 -2.68 -7.14 -4.02
N ALA A 132 -3.26 -8.24 -3.55
CA ALA A 132 -2.50 -9.37 -3.05
C ALA A 132 -1.65 -9.98 -4.17
N THR A 133 -0.36 -10.12 -3.90
CA THR A 133 0.65 -10.71 -4.77
C THR A 133 1.69 -11.35 -3.85
N GLY A 134 2.21 -12.51 -4.21
CA GLY A 134 3.13 -13.25 -3.34
C GLY A 134 2.85 -14.75 -3.34
N THR A 135 3.76 -15.48 -2.69
CA THR A 135 3.79 -16.95 -2.65
C THR A 135 4.32 -17.43 -1.32
N VAL A 136 4.21 -18.74 -1.06
CA VAL A 136 4.65 -19.37 0.19
C VAL A 136 4.08 -18.63 1.40
N GLY A 137 2.80 -18.27 1.31
CA GLY A 137 2.06 -17.61 2.36
C GLY A 137 2.34 -16.12 2.53
N ASN A 138 3.24 -15.54 1.73
CA ASN A 138 3.53 -14.12 1.78
C ASN A 138 2.49 -13.31 1.02
N ALA A 139 2.07 -12.20 1.61
CA ALA A 139 1.37 -11.13 0.93
C ALA A 139 2.35 -10.29 0.09
N ALA A 140 2.00 -9.06 -0.28
CA ALA A 140 2.92 -8.19 -1.01
C ALA A 140 4.19 -7.93 -0.19
N THR A 141 5.35 -8.02 -0.85
CA THR A 141 6.68 -7.85 -0.23
C THR A 141 7.30 -6.48 -0.54
N SER A 142 6.72 -5.75 -1.49
CA SER A 142 7.06 -4.35 -1.75
C SER A 142 5.83 -3.56 -2.19
N TRP A 143 5.88 -2.25 -2.00
CA TRP A 143 4.75 -1.36 -2.28
C TRP A 143 5.20 0.08 -2.55
N ALA A 144 4.32 0.85 -3.20
CA ALA A 144 4.42 2.29 -3.31
C ALA A 144 3.03 2.92 -3.39
N PHE A 145 2.90 4.13 -2.85
CA PHE A 145 1.77 5.01 -3.14
C PHE A 145 2.21 6.07 -4.14
N THR A 146 1.35 6.41 -5.10
CA THR A 146 1.65 7.43 -6.11
C THR A 146 0.40 8.17 -6.59
N ASN A 147 0.57 9.44 -6.94
CA ASN A 147 -0.40 10.29 -7.61
C ASN A 147 -0.13 10.43 -9.12
N LEU A 148 0.92 9.77 -9.65
CA LEU A 148 1.37 9.97 -11.03
C LEU A 148 0.48 9.30 -12.09
N LEU A 149 -0.36 8.33 -11.72
CA LEU A 149 -1.10 7.49 -12.67
C LEU A 149 -2.52 8.00 -13.00
N GLY A 150 -3.06 8.94 -12.25
CA GLY A 150 -4.44 9.38 -12.44
C GLY A 150 -4.89 10.46 -11.46
N ARG A 151 -6.18 10.76 -11.49
CA ARG A 151 -6.80 11.77 -10.61
C ARG A 151 -6.83 11.35 -9.14
N ASN A 152 -6.94 10.04 -8.90
CA ASN A 152 -6.95 9.43 -7.59
C ASN A 152 -5.55 8.87 -7.31
N PRO A 153 -5.13 8.77 -6.04
CA PRO A 153 -3.88 8.09 -5.70
C PRO A 153 -3.97 6.60 -6.04
N TYR A 154 -2.82 5.97 -6.26
CA TYR A 154 -2.69 4.55 -6.55
C TYR A 154 -1.78 3.89 -5.53
N LEU A 155 -2.16 2.68 -5.15
CA LEU A 155 -1.30 1.72 -4.46
C LEU A 155 -0.77 0.73 -5.49
N ILE A 156 0.54 0.61 -5.58
CA ILE A 156 1.22 -0.46 -6.31
C ILE A 156 1.76 -1.43 -5.27
N THR A 157 1.42 -2.71 -5.40
CA THR A 157 1.92 -3.79 -4.54
C THR A 157 2.60 -4.82 -5.42
N ALA A 158 3.78 -5.27 -5.03
CA ALA A 158 4.51 -6.31 -5.75
C ALA A 158 4.96 -7.44 -4.83
N GLY A 159 5.13 -8.60 -5.44
CA GLY A 159 5.46 -9.86 -4.82
C GLY A 159 5.81 -10.87 -5.90
N GLY A 160 6.30 -12.04 -5.51
CA GLY A 160 6.74 -13.02 -6.47
C GLY A 160 7.14 -14.34 -5.83
N GLY A 161 7.61 -15.25 -6.66
CA GLY A 161 8.07 -16.56 -6.23
C GLY A 161 9.00 -17.18 -7.27
N VAL A 162 9.48 -18.39 -6.96
CA VAL A 162 10.38 -19.15 -7.83
C VAL A 162 9.75 -20.48 -8.20
N TRP A 163 9.54 -20.74 -9.49
CA TRP A 163 9.04 -22.03 -9.97
C TRP A 163 10.03 -22.67 -10.93
N GLN A 164 10.43 -23.90 -10.63
CA GLN A 164 11.29 -24.70 -11.52
C GLN A 164 12.59 -23.97 -11.95
N GLY A 165 13.17 -23.15 -11.06
CA GLY A 165 14.37 -22.37 -11.34
C GLY A 165 14.12 -21.05 -12.09
N CYS A 166 12.87 -20.61 -12.15
CA CYS A 166 12.47 -19.32 -12.72
C CYS A 166 11.82 -18.44 -11.64
N ALA A 167 12.44 -17.31 -11.32
CA ALA A 167 11.87 -16.29 -10.46
C ALA A 167 10.95 -15.39 -11.28
N ILE A 168 9.71 -15.19 -10.83
CA ILE A 168 8.76 -14.25 -11.43
C ILE A 168 8.24 -13.31 -10.36
N GLY A 169 8.33 -12.02 -10.63
CA GLY A 169 7.65 -10.96 -9.90
C GLY A 169 6.35 -10.56 -10.60
N SER A 170 5.37 -10.12 -9.82
CA SER A 170 4.16 -9.48 -10.32
C SER A 170 3.77 -8.31 -9.43
N ALA A 171 3.47 -7.17 -10.07
CA ALA A 171 2.93 -5.98 -9.46
C ALA A 171 1.45 -5.81 -9.82
N VAL A 172 0.65 -5.40 -8.84
CA VAL A 172 -0.76 -5.04 -9.00
C VAL A 172 -0.92 -3.54 -8.82
N VAL A 173 -1.72 -2.90 -9.68
CA VAL A 173 -2.02 -1.48 -9.68
C VAL A 173 -3.44 -1.29 -9.16
N THR A 174 -3.58 -0.67 -7.99
CA THR A 174 -4.86 -0.45 -7.32
C THR A 174 -5.14 1.05 -7.23
N GLU A 175 -6.23 1.53 -7.81
CA GLU A 175 -6.68 2.92 -7.65
C GLU A 175 -7.39 3.11 -6.31
N LEU A 176 -7.05 4.15 -5.56
CA LEU A 176 -7.63 4.47 -4.26
C LEU A 176 -8.73 5.52 -4.41
N THR A 177 -9.94 5.07 -4.74
CA THR A 177 -11.09 5.97 -4.92
C THR A 177 -11.74 6.32 -3.57
N PRO A 178 -12.51 7.42 -3.46
CA PRO A 178 -13.22 7.74 -2.23
C PRO A 178 -14.17 6.65 -1.72
N ASP A 179 -14.73 5.83 -2.62
CA ASP A 179 -15.64 4.74 -2.30
C ASP A 179 -14.91 3.42 -1.97
N GLY A 180 -13.59 3.37 -2.21
CA GLY A 180 -12.74 2.22 -1.94
C GLY A 180 -11.68 1.95 -3.01
N PRO A 181 -10.76 1.02 -2.72
CA PRO A 181 -9.75 0.58 -3.67
C PRO A 181 -10.38 -0.19 -4.84
N VAL A 182 -9.90 0.08 -6.05
CA VAL A 182 -10.32 -0.58 -7.30
C VAL A 182 -9.09 -1.18 -7.96
N ASP A 183 -9.10 -2.49 -8.15
CA ASP A 183 -8.06 -3.18 -8.90
C ASP A 183 -8.09 -2.70 -10.37
N ARG A 184 -6.97 -2.15 -10.84
CA ARG A 184 -6.78 -1.66 -12.22
C ARG A 184 -5.88 -2.55 -13.06
N GLY A 185 -5.56 -3.76 -12.61
CA GLY A 185 -4.73 -4.73 -13.35
C GLY A 185 -3.33 -4.83 -12.77
N GLY A 186 -2.42 -5.42 -13.53
CA GLY A 186 -1.06 -5.68 -13.07
C GLY A 186 -0.08 -5.94 -14.22
N PHE A 187 1.18 -6.11 -13.86
CA PHE A 187 2.27 -6.38 -14.79
C PHE A 187 3.35 -7.24 -14.11
N THR A 188 4.14 -7.95 -14.91
CA THR A 188 5.35 -8.62 -14.44
C THR A 188 6.39 -7.56 -14.12
N ASP A 189 6.79 -7.38 -12.86
CA ASP A 189 7.81 -6.41 -12.46
C ASP A 189 9.22 -7.01 -12.41
N GLY A 190 9.34 -8.33 -12.49
CA GLY A 190 10.62 -9.01 -12.60
C GLY A 190 10.52 -10.41 -13.20
N MET A 191 11.56 -10.84 -13.88
CA MET A 191 11.77 -12.25 -14.22
C MET A 191 13.26 -12.57 -14.21
N SER A 192 13.64 -13.71 -13.64
CA SER A 192 14.97 -14.27 -13.76
C SER A 192 14.87 -15.77 -14.03
N SER A 193 15.50 -16.24 -15.10
CA SER A 193 15.53 -17.63 -15.53
C SER A 193 16.97 -18.06 -15.82
N GLY A 194 17.21 -19.38 -15.93
CA GLY A 194 18.55 -19.92 -16.23
C GLY A 194 19.15 -20.79 -15.14
N ALA A 195 18.51 -20.89 -13.97
CA ALA A 195 18.95 -21.81 -12.90
C ALA A 195 18.55 -23.29 -13.15
N GLY A 196 17.80 -23.58 -14.23
CA GLY A 196 17.33 -24.91 -14.61
C GLY A 196 18.12 -25.54 -15.77
N ILE A 197 18.20 -26.87 -15.82
CA ILE A 197 18.91 -27.60 -16.89
C ILE A 197 18.26 -27.30 -18.25
N GLY A 198 19.04 -26.81 -19.21
CA GLY A 198 18.59 -26.50 -20.57
C GLY A 198 17.86 -25.17 -20.74
N GLN A 199 17.79 -24.35 -19.68
CA GLN A 199 17.21 -23.00 -19.74
C GLN A 199 18.24 -22.00 -20.28
N THR A 200 17.76 -21.00 -21.00
CA THR A 200 18.57 -19.83 -21.37
C THR A 200 18.48 -18.83 -20.24
N GLU A 201 19.63 -18.34 -19.77
CA GLU A 201 19.66 -17.29 -18.76
C GLU A 201 19.01 -16.02 -19.30
N GLN A 202 18.00 -15.54 -18.59
CA GLN A 202 17.34 -14.29 -18.89
C GLN A 202 17.00 -13.54 -17.61
N GLU A 203 17.07 -12.22 -17.68
CA GLU A 203 16.75 -11.33 -16.58
C GLU A 203 15.98 -10.13 -17.12
N TYR A 204 14.91 -9.78 -16.43
CA TYR A 204 14.08 -8.63 -16.72
C TYR A 204 13.69 -7.94 -15.43
N GLU A 205 13.85 -6.63 -15.39
CA GLU A 205 13.38 -5.79 -14.30
C GLU A 205 12.49 -4.70 -14.89
N GLY A 206 11.24 -4.61 -14.41
CA GLY A 206 10.23 -3.70 -14.91
C GLY A 206 9.88 -2.61 -13.90
N ARG A 207 9.94 -1.35 -14.32
CA ARG A 207 9.51 -0.21 -13.49
C ARG A 207 8.59 0.72 -14.26
N ILE A 208 7.58 1.28 -13.61
CA ILE A 208 6.71 2.30 -14.23
C ILE A 208 7.55 3.56 -14.44
N ALA A 209 7.83 3.88 -15.70
CA ALA A 209 8.76 4.94 -16.10
C ALA A 209 8.08 6.18 -16.68
N ALA A 210 6.79 6.09 -17.02
CA ALA A 210 5.98 7.21 -17.48
C ALA A 210 4.49 6.88 -17.36
N ALA A 211 3.65 7.91 -17.31
CA ALA A 211 2.21 7.77 -17.43
C ALA A 211 1.57 8.95 -18.16
N ALA A 212 0.43 8.67 -18.80
CA ALA A 212 -0.57 9.64 -19.17
C ALA A 212 -1.75 9.43 -18.20
N PRO A 213 -1.95 10.31 -17.21
CA PRO A 213 -2.93 10.12 -16.14
C PRO A 213 -4.32 9.74 -16.66
N ASP A 214 -4.97 8.77 -15.98
CA ASP A 214 -6.28 8.19 -16.33
C ASP A 214 -6.38 7.58 -17.74
N LYS A 215 -5.24 7.32 -18.41
CA LYS A 215 -5.22 6.83 -19.81
C LYS A 215 -4.28 5.66 -20.01
N SER A 216 -3.02 5.79 -19.57
CA SER A 216 -2.02 4.74 -19.77
C SER A 216 -0.81 4.92 -18.86
N PHE A 217 -0.08 3.85 -18.61
CA PHE A 217 1.28 3.92 -18.09
C PHE A 217 2.24 3.09 -18.92
N THR A 218 3.54 3.34 -18.78
CA THR A 218 4.59 2.62 -19.49
C THR A 218 5.53 1.99 -18.48
N VAL A 219 5.71 0.69 -18.59
CA VAL A 219 6.75 -0.05 -17.87
C VAL A 219 7.98 -0.09 -18.77
N ALA A 220 9.10 0.39 -18.26
CA ALA A 220 10.41 0.20 -18.90
C ALA A 220 11.05 -1.05 -18.31
N TYR A 221 11.45 -1.96 -19.19
CA TYR A 221 12.17 -3.17 -18.82
C TYR A 221 13.65 -3.04 -19.16
N THR A 222 14.50 -3.51 -18.26
CA THR A 222 15.96 -3.65 -18.43
C THR A 222 16.39 -5.08 -18.12
N GLY A 223 17.66 -5.44 -18.38
CA GLY A 223 18.20 -6.79 -18.21
C GLY A 223 18.70 -7.36 -19.53
N THR A 224 18.31 -8.58 -19.89
CA THR A 224 18.72 -9.28 -21.13
C THR A 224 18.42 -8.47 -22.39
N ARG A 225 17.26 -7.81 -22.44
CA ARG A 225 16.94 -6.80 -23.45
C ARG A 225 16.17 -5.65 -22.82
N SER A 226 16.33 -4.47 -23.40
CA SER A 226 15.56 -3.30 -22.99
C SER A 226 14.38 -3.08 -23.93
N PHE A 227 13.19 -2.88 -23.37
CA PHE A 227 11.99 -2.51 -24.12
C PHE A 227 11.01 -1.74 -23.23
N LYS A 228 9.96 -1.20 -23.83
CA LYS A 228 8.90 -0.51 -23.12
C LYS A 228 7.57 -1.18 -23.44
N GLN A 229 6.81 -1.52 -22.41
CA GLN A 229 5.45 -2.04 -22.54
C GLN A 229 4.48 -0.96 -22.08
N GLN A 230 3.60 -0.53 -22.98
CA GLN A 230 2.52 0.39 -22.64
C GLN A 230 1.31 -0.39 -22.14
N TYR A 231 0.68 0.09 -21.08
CA TYR A 231 -0.59 -0.40 -20.55
C TYR A 231 -1.64 0.70 -20.70
N VAL A 232 -2.73 0.42 -21.40
CA VAL A 232 -3.81 1.39 -21.69
C VAL A 232 -5.04 1.03 -20.87
N LEU A 233 -5.68 2.05 -20.29
CA LEU A 233 -6.91 1.88 -19.51
C LEU A 233 -8.08 1.60 -20.45
N ASN A 234 -8.50 0.33 -20.51
CA ASN A 234 -9.65 -0.14 -21.26
C ASN A 234 -10.64 -0.78 -20.28
N ASN A 235 -11.92 -0.40 -20.35
CA ASN A 235 -12.98 -0.97 -19.51
C ASN A 235 -12.65 -0.98 -18.00
N GLY A 236 -11.91 0.03 -17.54
CA GLY A 236 -11.51 0.17 -16.14
C GLY A 236 -10.32 -0.69 -15.70
N LYS A 237 -9.60 -1.34 -16.62
CA LYS A 237 -8.37 -2.08 -16.38
C LYS A 237 -7.25 -1.60 -17.31
N TYR A 238 -6.03 -1.52 -16.79
CA TYR A 238 -4.84 -1.29 -17.58
C TYR A 238 -4.41 -2.59 -18.25
N GLU A 239 -4.45 -2.61 -19.58
CA GLU A 239 -4.14 -3.78 -20.39
C GLU A 239 -2.91 -3.51 -21.27
N PRO A 240 -1.99 -4.49 -21.41
CA PRO A 240 -0.80 -4.31 -22.24
C PRO A 240 -1.18 -4.16 -23.71
N VAL A 241 -0.52 -3.23 -24.41
CA VAL A 241 -0.68 -3.01 -25.85
C VAL A 241 0.65 -3.24 -26.56
N GLY A 242 0.65 -4.02 -27.63
CA GLY A 242 1.85 -4.35 -28.39
C GLY A 242 2.28 -5.81 -28.22
N LYS A 243 3.44 -6.15 -28.79
CA LYS A 243 3.95 -7.54 -28.82
C LYS A 243 5.14 -7.78 -27.89
N ASP A 244 5.77 -6.72 -27.40
CA ASP A 244 6.96 -6.82 -26.56
C ASP A 244 6.59 -7.11 -25.11
N GLN A 245 6.75 -8.36 -24.69
CA GLN A 245 6.47 -8.77 -23.31
C GLN A 245 7.68 -9.41 -22.66
N VAL A 246 7.70 -9.41 -21.32
CA VAL A 246 8.62 -10.25 -20.57
C VAL A 246 8.30 -11.70 -20.97
N PRO A 247 9.28 -12.47 -21.47
CA PRO A 247 9.05 -13.86 -21.78
C PRO A 247 8.63 -14.56 -20.49
N GLY A 248 7.58 -15.38 -20.59
CA GLY A 248 7.16 -16.20 -19.46
C GLY A 248 8.20 -17.26 -19.12
N CYS A 249 8.00 -17.84 -17.95
CA CYS A 249 8.41 -19.21 -17.65
C CYS A 249 7.19 -20.13 -17.95
#